data_AF-A0A350Y9Z1-F1
#
_entry.id   AF-A0A350Y9Z1-F1
#
_cell.length_a   1.000
_cell.length_b   1.000
_cell.length_c   1.000
_cell.angle_alpha   90.00
_cell.angle_beta   90.00
_cell.angle_gamma   90.00
#
_symmetry.space_group_name_H-M   'P 1'
#
loop_
_entity.id
_entity.type
_entity.pdbx_description
1 polymer ?
#
loop_
_entity_poly.entity_id
_entity_poly.type
_entity_poly.pdbx_seq_one_letter_code
_entity_poly.pdbx_strand_id
1 'polypeptide(L)'
;MARAYDFWDISIRENYNPDGTMKEEHREWLMANGTSLEDTWAMETRKMAEVKEFDEREERFLQLYGVTWSEWSRTGQEQLTPEQQRAKQQAALQEGAEISELPYDIEPDTYYDYHAGYPG
;
A
#
# COMPACT_ATOMS: atom_id res chain seq x y z
N MET A 1 -11.15 12.25 1.96
CA MET A 1 -10.54 10.92 2.18
C MET A 1 -9.87 10.51 0.90
N ALA A 2 -8.60 10.10 0.99
CA ALA A 2 -7.90 9.52 -0.14
C ALA A 2 -8.49 8.14 -0.45
N ARG A 3 -8.27 7.64 -1.66
CA ARG A 3 -8.67 6.29 -2.07
C ARG A 3 -7.42 5.44 -2.29
N ALA A 4 -7.55 4.12 -2.17
CA ALA A 4 -6.49 3.18 -2.57
C ALA A 4 -5.95 3.51 -3.98
N TYR A 5 -6.87 3.83 -4.91
CA TYR A 5 -6.57 4.25 -6.28
C TYR A 5 -5.58 5.41 -6.40
N ASP A 6 -5.56 6.35 -5.45
CA ASP A 6 -4.67 7.52 -5.48
C ASP A 6 -3.19 7.13 -5.23
N PHE A 7 -2.96 5.96 -4.63
CA PHE A 7 -1.64 5.42 -4.31
C PHE A 7 -1.16 4.36 -5.30
N TRP A 8 -2.00 3.98 -6.26
CA TRP A 8 -1.64 2.98 -7.26
C TRP A 8 -0.72 3.53 -8.34
N ASP A 9 0.18 2.67 -8.81
CA ASP A 9 0.99 2.94 -9.99
C ASP A 9 0.13 3.15 -11.23
N ILE A 10 0.71 3.84 -12.22
CA ILE A 10 0.01 4.17 -13.48
C ILE A 10 -0.46 2.89 -14.19
N SER A 11 0.38 1.84 -14.21
CA SER A 11 0.05 0.55 -14.83
C SER A 11 -1.17 -0.13 -14.19
N ILE A 12 -1.31 -0.06 -12.86
CA ILE A 12 -2.48 -0.61 -12.17
C ILE A 12 -3.72 0.22 -12.50
N ARG A 13 -3.61 1.54 -12.52
CA ARG A 13 -4.72 2.45 -12.88
C ARG A 13 -5.16 2.32 -14.34
N GLU A 14 -4.27 1.89 -15.22
CA GLU A 14 -4.60 1.54 -16.60
C GLU A 14 -5.43 0.27 -16.69
N ASN A 15 -5.22 -0.69 -15.79
CA ASN A 15 -5.83 -2.03 -15.84
C ASN A 15 -7.07 -2.21 -14.94
N TYR A 16 -7.20 -1.41 -13.87
CA TYR A 16 -8.25 -1.53 -12.86
C TYR A 16 -9.03 -0.23 -12.67
N ASN A 17 -10.26 -0.36 -12.21
CA ASN A 17 -11.11 0.74 -11.80
C ASN A 17 -10.86 1.11 -10.32
N PRO A 18 -11.29 2.30 -9.87
CA PRO A 18 -11.09 2.75 -8.49
C PRO A 18 -11.71 1.87 -7.41
N ASP A 19 -12.68 1.03 -7.74
CA ASP A 19 -13.33 0.05 -6.84
C ASP A 19 -12.61 -1.30 -6.80
N GLY A 20 -11.49 -1.44 -7.53
CA GLY A 20 -10.70 -2.67 -7.63
C GLY A 20 -11.20 -3.65 -8.68
N THR A 21 -12.30 -3.35 -9.38
CA THR A 21 -12.75 -4.17 -10.51
C THR A 21 -11.76 -4.06 -11.68
N MET A 22 -11.58 -5.16 -12.41
CA MET A 22 -10.71 -5.20 -13.58
C MET A 22 -11.44 -4.60 -14.79
N LYS A 23 -10.74 -3.78 -15.59
CA LYS A 23 -11.30 -3.29 -16.85
C LYS A 23 -11.42 -4.42 -17.86
N GLU A 24 -12.48 -4.38 -18.66
CA GLU A 24 -12.78 -5.42 -19.64
C GLU A 24 -11.64 -5.60 -20.66
N GLU A 25 -11.04 -4.51 -21.14
CA GLU A 25 -9.91 -4.55 -22.09
C GLU A 25 -8.70 -5.32 -21.52
N HIS A 26 -8.42 -5.16 -20.22
CA HIS A 26 -7.33 -5.87 -19.56
C HIS A 26 -7.67 -7.35 -19.34
N ARG A 27 -8.92 -7.64 -18.98
CA ARG A 27 -9.45 -9.01 -18.85
C ARG A 27 -9.35 -9.76 -20.17
N GLU A 28 -9.79 -9.16 -21.27
CA GLU A 28 -9.70 -9.73 -22.61
C GLU A 28 -8.24 -9.97 -23.02
N TRP A 29 -7.34 -9.03 -22.72
CA TRP A 29 -5.92 -9.18 -22.98
C TRP A 29 -5.29 -10.33 -22.18
N LEU A 30 -5.59 -10.47 -20.89
CA LEU A 30 -5.11 -11.58 -20.06
C LEU A 30 -5.56 -12.93 -20.60
N MET A 31 -6.84 -13.05 -20.94
CA MET A 31 -7.39 -14.28 -21.52
C MET A 31 -6.76 -14.61 -22.87
N ALA A 32 -6.52 -13.62 -23.72
CA ALA A 32 -5.83 -13.80 -25.00
C ALA A 32 -4.37 -14.26 -24.84
N ASN A 33 -3.73 -13.93 -23.71
CA ASN A 33 -2.36 -14.34 -23.37
C ASN A 33 -2.30 -15.65 -22.57
N GLY A 34 -3.43 -16.34 -22.40
CA GLY A 34 -3.48 -17.67 -21.78
C GLY A 34 -3.73 -17.67 -20.27
N THR A 35 -4.06 -16.53 -19.67
CA THR A 35 -4.57 -16.50 -18.29
C THR A 35 -5.96 -17.13 -18.24
N SER A 36 -6.20 -18.01 -17.27
CA SER A 36 -7.51 -18.64 -17.13
C SER A 36 -8.55 -17.64 -16.61
N LEU A 37 -9.83 -17.91 -16.86
CA LEU A 37 -10.91 -17.09 -16.31
C LEU A 37 -10.88 -17.09 -14.77
N GLU A 38 -10.57 -18.23 -14.16
CA GLU A 38 -10.44 -18.37 -12.71
C GLU A 38 -9.31 -17.51 -12.14
N ASP A 39 -8.13 -17.54 -12.78
CA ASP A 39 -7.00 -16.69 -12.38
C ASP A 39 -7.34 -15.21 -12.53
N THR A 40 -8.02 -14.84 -13.62
CA THR A 40 -8.41 -13.45 -13.88
C THR A 40 -9.39 -12.95 -12.81
N TRP A 41 -10.35 -13.78 -12.41
CA TRP A 41 -11.25 -13.47 -11.30
C TRP A 41 -10.53 -13.43 -9.95
N ALA A 42 -9.56 -14.31 -9.72
CA ALA A 42 -8.76 -14.28 -8.50
C ALA A 42 -7.94 -12.97 -8.40
N MET A 43 -7.36 -12.49 -9.51
CA MET A 43 -6.65 -11.21 -9.57
C MET A 43 -7.58 -10.03 -9.25
N GLU A 44 -8.76 -10.00 -9.85
CA GLU A 44 -9.77 -8.98 -9.56
C GLU A 44 -10.24 -9.01 -8.10
N THR A 45 -10.52 -10.20 -7.57
CA THR A 45 -10.95 -10.37 -6.17
C THR A 45 -9.88 -9.88 -5.20
N ARG A 46 -8.60 -10.16 -5.46
CA ARG A 46 -7.48 -9.65 -4.66
C ARG A 46 -7.42 -8.14 -4.70
N LYS A 47 -7.59 -7.53 -5.88
CA LYS A 47 -7.55 -6.07 -6.02
C LYS A 47 -8.74 -5.39 -5.33
N MET A 48 -9.93 -5.98 -5.37
CA MET A 48 -11.09 -5.51 -4.60
C MET A 48 -10.85 -5.63 -3.09
N ALA A 49 -10.24 -6.74 -2.63
CA ALA A 49 -9.89 -6.90 -1.22
C ALA A 49 -8.89 -5.83 -0.76
N GLU A 50 -7.91 -5.48 -1.60
CA GLU A 50 -6.94 -4.40 -1.34
C GLU A 50 -7.61 -3.03 -1.18
N VAL A 51 -8.58 -2.69 -2.05
CA VAL A 51 -9.38 -1.45 -1.88
C VAL A 51 -10.10 -1.46 -0.54
N LYS A 52 -10.71 -2.59 -0.19
CA LYS A 52 -11.44 -2.73 1.07
C LYS A 52 -10.51 -2.63 2.28
N GLU A 53 -9.36 -3.28 2.26
CA GLU A 53 -8.36 -3.22 3.33
C GLU A 53 -7.85 -1.79 3.53
N PHE A 54 -7.66 -1.05 2.44
CA PHE A 54 -7.31 0.37 2.52
C PHE A 54 -8.40 1.19 3.21
N ASP A 55 -9.66 1.01 2.84
CA ASP A 55 -10.78 1.75 3.44
C ASP A 55 -10.93 1.40 4.93
N GLU A 56 -10.82 0.12 5.30
CA GLU A 56 -10.83 -0.33 6.70
C GLU A 56 -9.67 0.28 7.50
N ARG A 57 -8.51 0.44 6.87
CA ARG A 57 -7.33 1.06 7.46
C ARG A 57 -7.51 2.56 7.67
N GLU A 58 -8.06 3.28 6.69
CA GLU A 58 -8.43 4.70 6.83
C GLU A 58 -9.37 4.90 8.02
N GLU A 59 -10.40 4.06 8.13
CA GLU A 59 -11.37 4.10 9.23
C GLU A 59 -10.72 3.79 10.58
N ARG A 60 -9.89 2.74 10.65
CA ARG A 60 -9.18 2.36 11.89
C ARG A 60 -8.28 3.49 12.38
N PHE A 61 -7.53 4.12 11.48
CA PHE A 61 -6.67 5.26 11.82
C PHE A 61 -7.49 6.45 12.29
N LEU A 62 -8.59 6.77 11.60
CA LEU A 62 -9.46 7.86 11.99
C LEU A 62 -10.06 7.65 13.39
N GLN A 63 -10.43 6.41 13.74
CA GLN A 63 -10.98 6.06 15.05
C GLN A 63 -9.93 6.13 16.17
N LEU A 64 -8.71 5.66 15.92
CA LEU A 64 -7.66 5.57 16.94
C LEU A 64 -6.91 6.90 17.14
N TYR A 65 -6.61 7.61 16.05
CA TYR A 65 -5.70 8.76 16.05
C TYR A 65 -6.37 10.07 15.65
N GLY A 66 -7.65 10.04 15.22
CA GLY A 66 -8.38 11.24 14.80
C GLY A 66 -7.93 11.81 13.44
N VAL A 67 -7.04 11.11 12.73
CA VAL A 67 -6.55 11.42 11.38
C VAL A 67 -6.56 10.14 10.57
N THR A 68 -6.73 10.22 9.25
CA THR A 68 -6.70 9.00 8.42
C THR A 68 -5.26 8.51 8.20
N TRP A 69 -5.09 7.26 7.76
CA TRP A 69 -3.77 6.70 7.44
C TRP A 69 -3.10 7.49 6.30
N SER A 70 -3.86 7.91 5.30
CA SER A 70 -3.40 8.71 4.17
C SER A 70 -2.92 10.11 4.58
N GLU A 71 -3.55 10.71 5.59
CA GLU A 71 -3.09 11.97 6.18
C GLU A 71 -1.84 11.77 7.03
N TRP A 72 -1.84 10.74 7.88
CA TRP A 72 -0.70 10.39 8.73
C TRP A 72 0.56 10.04 7.91
N SER A 73 0.42 9.21 6.87
CA SER A 73 1.52 8.80 5.98
C SER A 73 2.17 9.98 5.26
N ARG A 74 1.39 11.00 4.87
CA ARG A 74 1.93 12.25 4.30
C ARG A 74 2.77 13.02 5.32
N THR A 75 2.32 13.12 6.57
CA THR A 75 3.09 13.82 7.62
C THR A 75 4.42 13.15 7.97
N GLY A 76 4.52 11.81 7.81
CA GLY A 76 5.77 11.06 7.98
C GLY A 76 6.74 11.14 6.80
N GLN A 77 6.24 11.22 5.57
CA GLN A 77 7.08 11.37 4.37
C GLN A 77 7.65 12.79 4.19
N GLU A 78 6.91 13.83 4.60
CA GLU A 78 7.33 15.23 4.44
C GLU A 78 8.40 15.70 5.44
N GLN A 79 8.71 14.93 6.50
CA GLN A 79 9.64 15.37 7.56
C GLN A 79 11.06 14.78 7.48
N LEU A 80 11.32 13.78 6.63
CA LEU A 80 12.68 13.25 6.50
C LEU A 80 13.39 13.91 5.33
N THR A 81 14.31 14.82 5.66
CA THR A 81 15.25 15.37 4.67
C THR A 81 16.04 14.23 3.99
N PRO A 82 16.49 14.39 2.74
CA PRO A 82 17.22 13.34 2.01
C PRO A 82 18.44 12.79 2.76
N GLU A 83 19.08 13.63 3.59
CA GLU A 83 20.19 13.25 4.46
C GLU A 83 19.76 12.34 5.61
N GLN A 84 18.60 12.61 6.23
CA GLN A 84 18.04 11.76 7.29
C GLN A 84 17.55 10.42 6.75
N GLN A 85 17.03 10.37 5.52
CA GLN A 85 16.68 9.11 4.85
C GLN A 85 17.93 8.26 4.58
N ARG A 86 19.01 8.87 4.08
CA ARG A 86 20.29 8.18 3.85
C ARG A 86 20.94 7.70 5.13
N ALA A 87 20.91 8.51 6.19
CA ALA A 87 21.46 8.12 7.49
C ALA A 87 20.69 6.95 8.11
N LYS A 88 19.36 6.92 7.99
CA LYS A 88 18.53 5.81 8.47
C LYS A 88 18.72 4.53 7.65
N GLN A 89 18.80 4.63 6.33
CA GLN A 89 19.10 3.48 5.47
C GLN A 89 20.51 2.94 5.74
N GLN A 90 21.50 3.81 5.98
CA GLN A 90 22.85 3.38 6.32
C GLN A 90 22.95 2.75 7.71
N ALA A 91 22.21 3.27 8.71
CA ALA A 91 22.13 2.68 10.03
C ALA A 91 21.51 1.28 9.99
N ALA A 92 20.38 1.11 9.29
CA ALA A 92 19.71 -0.19 9.14
C ALA A 92 20.51 -1.23 8.33
N LEU A 93 21.45 -0.78 7.48
CA LEU A 93 22.34 -1.67 6.71
C LEU A 93 23.62 -2.03 7.48
N GLN A 94 24.07 -1.19 8.42
CA GLN A 94 25.29 -1.44 9.21
C GLN A 94 25.02 -2.15 10.54
N GLU A 95 23.91 -1.83 11.19
CA GLU A 95 23.42 -2.53 12.37
C GLU A 95 22.36 -3.51 11.89
N GLY A 96 22.63 -4.81 11.97
CA GLY A 96 21.59 -5.84 11.81
C GLY A 96 20.60 -5.82 13.00
N ALA A 97 20.05 -4.66 13.32
CA ALA A 97 19.24 -4.38 14.49
C ALA A 97 17.78 -4.79 14.27
N GLU A 98 17.21 -5.38 15.33
CA GLU A 98 15.81 -5.79 15.38
C GLU A 98 14.87 -4.57 15.36
N ILE A 99 13.66 -4.82 14.87
CA ILE A 99 12.53 -3.91 14.64
C ILE A 99 12.12 -3.08 15.89
N SER A 100 12.69 -3.36 17.07
CA SER A 100 12.36 -2.74 18.35
C SER A 100 12.92 -1.32 18.57
N GLU A 101 13.81 -0.82 17.71
CA GLU A 101 14.41 0.53 17.84
C GLU A 101 13.78 1.60 16.93
N LEU A 102 12.60 1.32 16.38
CA LEU A 102 11.81 2.31 15.65
C LEU A 102 11.22 3.37 16.59
N PRO A 103 11.00 4.61 16.10
CA PRO A 103 10.52 5.72 16.92
C PRO A 103 9.21 5.39 17.64
N TYR A 104 9.15 5.80 18.91
CA TYR A 104 8.24 5.36 19.98
C TYR A 104 6.72 5.56 19.79
N ASP A 105 6.22 5.97 18.62
CA ASP A 105 4.80 6.27 18.39
C ASP A 105 4.15 5.41 17.29
N ILE A 106 4.81 4.34 16.87
CA ILE A 106 4.30 3.40 15.88
C ILE A 106 4.22 2.03 16.55
N GLU A 107 2.99 1.54 16.79
CA GLU A 107 2.80 0.19 17.33
C GLU A 107 3.45 -0.83 16.38
N PRO A 108 4.02 -1.94 16.89
CA PRO A 108 4.70 -2.95 16.07
C PRO A 108 3.86 -3.47 14.91
N ASP A 109 2.54 -3.51 15.08
CA ASP A 109 1.57 -3.92 14.06
C ASP A 109 1.53 -2.94 12.87
N THR A 110 1.84 -1.66 13.11
CA THR A 110 1.89 -0.61 12.09
C THR A 110 3.19 -0.62 11.28
N TYR A 111 4.26 -1.25 11.79
CA TYR A 111 5.53 -1.39 11.05
C TYR A 111 5.39 -2.37 9.87
N TYR A 112 4.72 -3.50 10.08
CA TYR A 112 4.41 -4.45 8.99
C TYR A 112 3.52 -3.83 7.93
N ASP A 113 2.72 -2.87 8.33
CA ASP A 113 1.76 -2.15 7.53
C ASP A 113 2.45 -1.04 6.69
N TYR A 114 3.63 -0.58 7.12
CA TYR A 114 4.53 0.37 6.43
C TYR A 114 5.51 -0.35 5.49
N HIS A 115 5.87 -1.60 5.79
CA HIS A 115 6.80 -2.44 5.02
C HIS A 115 6.15 -3.55 4.19
N ALA A 116 4.85 -3.80 4.33
CA ALA A 116 4.03 -4.45 3.31
C ALA A 116 3.88 -3.46 2.14
N GLY A 117 5.02 -3.22 1.47
CA GLY A 117 5.01 -2.64 0.14
C GLY A 117 4.03 -3.45 -0.68
N TYR A 118 3.12 -2.75 -1.34
CA TYR A 118 2.32 -3.33 -2.41
C TYR A 118 3.27 -4.15 -3.29
N PRO A 119 3.16 -5.50 -3.30
CA PRO A 119 3.83 -6.25 -4.32
C PRO A 119 3.13 -5.89 -5.63
N GLY A 120 3.89 -5.26 -6.53
CA GLY A 120 3.45 -5.01 -7.91
C GLY A 120 3.09 -6.30 -8.64
#